data_AF-A0A9Q0I125-F1
#
_entry.id   AF-A0A9Q0I125-F1
#
_cell.length_a   1.000
_cell.length_b   1.000
_cell.length_c   1.000
_cell.angle_alpha   90.00
_cell.angle_beta   90.00
_cell.angle_gamma   90.00
#
_symmetry.space_group_name_H-M   'P 1'
#
loop_
_entity.id
_entity.type
_entity.pdbx_description
1 polymer ?
#
loop_
_entity_poly.entity_id
_entity_poly.type
_entity_poly.pdbx_seq_one_letter_code
_entity_poly.pdbx_strand_id
1 'polypeptide(L)'
;MQKFRRVFEGIAKAGQSTDLNDFYTELFITEGVSGEVNKEHEVRLIETASRKPAKEETPIKCEDIFKPLPGQDQPSRTIMTTGVAGIGKTILTHKFTLDWAEGKANQDIHFTLPFTFRELNLLKEKEFSLMELLHHFFIQTKGILRYDLFQVVFILDGLDECRLPLDFQNNPIWTDVTKSTSVDILLTNLIRGDLLPSARIWITTRPAAANQIPAECVDMVTEVRGFTDPQKEEYFRTAAVQCQHNIKSHLMQKFRRVFEGIAKAGQSTDLNDFYTELFITERISGEVNKEHEVRLIETASRKPAKEETPIKCEDIFKPLPGQDQPSRTIMTTGVAGIGKTILTHKFTLDWAEGKANHDIHFTLPFTFRELNLLKEKEFSLMELLHHFFIQTKGIRRYDRFQVVFILDGLDECRLPLDFQNNPIWTDVTKSTSVDVLLTNLIRGDLLPSARIWITTRPAAANQIPAECVDMVTEVRGFTDPQKEEYFRKRFREEPLASKIISHIKTSRSIHIMCHIP
;
A
#
# COMPACT_ATOMS: atom_id res chain seq x y z
N MET A 1 16.00 -24.79 9.55
CA MET A 1 14.55 -24.51 9.56
C MET A 1 14.15 -23.39 10.54
N GLN A 2 14.16 -23.59 11.87
CA GLN A 2 13.66 -22.56 12.82
C GLN A 2 14.38 -21.20 12.73
N LYS A 3 15.70 -21.17 12.49
CA LYS A 3 16.51 -19.93 12.36
C LYS A 3 16.07 -19.02 11.20
N PHE A 4 15.61 -19.60 10.08
CA PHE A 4 15.34 -18.86 8.83
C PHE A 4 13.86 -18.77 8.45
N ARG A 5 13.00 -19.54 9.13
CA ARG A 5 11.55 -19.53 8.88
C ARG A 5 10.90 -18.20 9.24
N ARG A 6 11.32 -17.57 10.33
CA ARG A 6 10.69 -16.35 10.86
C ARG A 6 11.57 -15.13 10.60
N VAL A 7 11.05 -14.17 9.85
CA VAL A 7 11.77 -12.93 9.49
C VAL A 7 10.92 -11.72 9.88
N PHE A 8 11.56 -10.61 10.21
CA PHE A 8 10.88 -9.35 10.50
C PHE A 8 10.75 -8.50 9.24
N GLU A 9 9.53 -8.04 8.96
CA GLU A 9 9.27 -7.08 7.89
C GLU A 9 9.45 -5.64 8.42
N GLY A 10 10.35 -4.86 7.80
CA GLY A 10 10.61 -3.47 8.18
C GLY A 10 11.40 -3.28 9.48
N ILE A 11 11.05 -2.26 10.28
CA ILE A 11 11.71 -1.98 11.57
C ILE A 11 11.17 -2.95 12.62
N ALA A 12 12.05 -3.79 13.16
CA ALA A 12 11.70 -4.82 14.14
C ALA A 12 10.88 -4.24 15.32
N LYS A 13 9.59 -4.58 15.36
CA LYS A 13 8.74 -4.43 16.55
C LYS A 13 8.49 -5.81 17.14
N ALA A 14 8.61 -5.91 18.47
CA ALA A 14 8.39 -7.16 19.19
C ALA A 14 7.00 -7.75 18.86
N GLY A 15 6.97 -8.97 18.32
CA GLY A 15 5.73 -9.74 18.07
C GLY A 15 5.30 -9.92 16.61
N GLN A 16 5.95 -9.30 15.62
CA GLN A 16 5.60 -9.41 14.19
C GLN A 16 6.68 -10.15 13.38
N SER A 17 6.88 -11.45 13.68
CA SER A 17 7.69 -12.30 12.80
C SER A 17 6.77 -13.03 11.82
N THR A 18 7.00 -12.87 10.51
CA THR A 18 6.22 -13.51 9.44
C THR A 18 6.98 -14.74 8.93
N ASP A 19 6.26 -15.76 8.46
CA ASP A 19 6.90 -16.91 7.80
C ASP A 19 7.47 -16.46 6.45
N LEU A 20 8.75 -16.75 6.19
CA LEU A 20 9.42 -16.39 4.95
C LEU A 20 8.68 -16.91 3.71
N ASN A 21 8.07 -18.10 3.79
CA ASN A 21 7.32 -18.66 2.67
C ASN A 21 6.06 -17.86 2.32
N ASP A 22 5.47 -17.13 3.28
CA ASP A 22 4.21 -16.41 3.08
C ASP A 22 4.40 -15.08 2.33
N PHE A 23 5.60 -14.50 2.36
CA PHE A 23 5.88 -13.20 1.73
C PHE A 23 7.03 -13.21 0.72
N TYR A 24 7.79 -14.30 0.60
CA TYR A 24 8.88 -14.38 -0.37
C TYR A 24 8.34 -14.32 -1.80
N THR A 25 8.83 -13.35 -2.56
CA THR A 25 8.63 -13.25 -4.01
C THR A 25 9.97 -13.52 -4.68
N GLU A 26 9.97 -14.31 -5.76
CA GLU A 26 11.20 -14.70 -6.45
C GLU A 26 11.95 -13.48 -7.01
N LEU A 27 13.21 -13.33 -6.61
CA LEU A 27 14.06 -12.24 -7.08
C LEU A 27 14.56 -12.52 -8.50
N PHE A 28 14.66 -11.48 -9.31
CA PHE A 28 15.27 -11.54 -10.63
C PHE A 28 16.80 -11.61 -10.47
N ILE A 29 17.36 -12.74 -10.87
CA ILE A 29 18.80 -13.03 -10.83
C ILE A 29 19.26 -13.30 -12.25
N THR A 30 20.38 -12.72 -12.61
CA THR A 30 21.01 -12.87 -13.93
C THR A 30 22.50 -13.15 -13.78
N GLU A 31 23.12 -13.67 -14.83
CA GLU A 31 24.57 -13.76 -14.89
C GLU A 31 25.18 -12.34 -14.84
N GLY A 32 26.19 -12.17 -13.98
CA GLY A 32 26.92 -10.92 -13.79
C GLY A 32 28.19 -10.88 -14.63
N VAL A 33 28.64 -9.67 -14.99
CA VAL A 33 29.89 -9.49 -15.74
C VAL A 33 31.07 -9.57 -14.78
N SER A 34 32.07 -10.41 -15.10
CA SER A 34 33.35 -10.43 -14.39
C SER A 34 34.28 -9.36 -14.97
N GLY A 35 34.68 -8.40 -14.13
CA GLY A 35 35.70 -7.41 -14.50
C GLY A 35 35.27 -5.97 -14.23
N GLU A 36 36.13 -5.26 -13.50
CA GLU A 36 36.06 -3.87 -13.06
C GLU A 36 35.24 -3.58 -11.79
N VAL A 37 35.93 -2.95 -10.82
CA VAL A 37 35.32 -2.40 -9.61
C VAL A 37 34.34 -1.32 -10.03
N ASN A 38 33.05 -1.61 -9.91
CA ASN A 38 32.05 -0.61 -10.19
C ASN A 38 32.01 0.42 -9.04
N LYS A 39 32.72 1.54 -9.24
CA LYS A 39 32.79 2.67 -8.29
C LYS A 39 31.59 3.62 -8.39
N GLU A 40 30.60 3.30 -9.21
CA GLU A 40 29.42 4.14 -9.37
C GLU A 40 28.51 4.10 -8.14
N HIS A 41 27.81 5.22 -7.93
CA HIS A 41 26.84 5.37 -6.84
C HIS A 41 25.67 4.38 -7.02
N GLU A 42 25.18 3.77 -5.94
CA GLU A 42 24.16 2.70 -5.97
C GLU A 42 22.90 3.06 -6.79
N VAL A 43 22.51 4.34 -6.80
CA VAL A 43 21.38 4.86 -7.59
C VAL A 43 21.62 4.75 -9.10
N ARG A 44 22.83 5.06 -9.59
CA ARG A 44 23.18 4.94 -11.01
C ARG A 44 23.22 3.49 -11.48
N LEU A 45 23.62 2.57 -10.59
CA LEU A 45 23.59 1.13 -10.86
C LEU A 45 22.16 0.65 -11.08
N ILE A 46 21.24 1.09 -10.23
CA ILE A 46 19.81 0.76 -10.36
C ILE A 46 19.23 1.33 -11.67
N GLU A 47 19.54 2.59 -12.01
CA GLU A 47 19.08 3.20 -13.26
C GLU A 47 19.63 2.49 -14.50
N THR A 48 20.90 2.10 -14.48
CA THR A 48 21.56 1.41 -15.61
C THR A 48 20.99 0.01 -15.79
N ALA A 49 20.79 -0.73 -14.69
CA ALA A 49 20.15 -2.05 -14.71
C ALA A 49 18.69 -1.99 -15.20
N SER A 50 17.96 -0.92 -14.87
CA SER A 50 16.57 -0.72 -15.30
C SER A 50 16.43 -0.36 -16.79
N ARG A 51 17.51 0.09 -17.46
CA ARG A 51 17.51 0.44 -18.89
C ARG A 51 17.86 -0.72 -19.81
N LYS A 52 18.36 -1.85 -19.27
CA LYS A 52 18.67 -3.04 -20.07
C LYS A 52 17.38 -3.79 -20.45
N PRO A 53 17.15 -4.10 -21.74
CA PRO A 53 15.96 -4.83 -22.15
C PRO A 53 16.02 -6.30 -21.66
N ALA A 54 14.99 -6.74 -20.94
CA ALA A 54 14.87 -8.10 -20.38
C ALA A 54 14.88 -9.24 -21.42
N LYS A 55 14.88 -8.94 -22.73
CA LYS A 55 14.87 -9.94 -23.82
C LYS A 55 16.23 -10.60 -24.06
N GLU A 56 17.32 -10.08 -23.51
CA GLU A 56 18.67 -10.61 -23.76
C GLU A 56 19.25 -11.42 -22.58
N GLU A 57 18.56 -11.48 -21.44
CA GLU A 57 19.08 -12.12 -20.22
C GLU A 57 18.28 -13.37 -19.85
N THR A 58 18.98 -14.47 -19.57
CA THR A 58 18.39 -15.70 -19.03
C THR A 58 18.25 -15.59 -17.51
N PRO A 59 17.01 -15.58 -16.96
CA PRO A 59 16.81 -15.53 -15.53
C PRO A 59 17.28 -16.84 -14.87
N ILE A 60 18.00 -16.71 -13.76
CA ILE A 60 18.48 -17.83 -12.95
C ILE A 60 17.54 -17.96 -11.75
N LYS A 61 16.94 -19.14 -11.56
CA LYS A 61 16.17 -19.42 -10.36
C LYS A 61 17.10 -19.67 -9.18
N CYS A 62 16.66 -19.29 -7.97
CA CYS A 62 17.43 -19.52 -6.75
C CYS A 62 17.79 -21.00 -6.53
N GLU A 63 16.84 -21.91 -6.80
CA GLU A 63 17.03 -23.37 -6.69
C GLU A 63 18.02 -23.94 -7.73
N ASP A 64 18.21 -23.22 -8.83
CA ASP A 64 19.06 -23.61 -9.95
C ASP A 64 20.44 -22.95 -9.90
N ILE A 65 20.76 -22.20 -8.83
CA ILE A 65 21.96 -21.35 -8.81
C ILE A 65 23.26 -22.14 -9.01
N PHE A 66 23.34 -23.38 -8.52
CA PHE A 66 24.50 -24.27 -8.71
C PHE A 66 24.39 -25.20 -9.93
N LYS A 67 23.31 -25.13 -10.69
CA LYS A 67 23.15 -25.93 -11.91
C LYS A 67 23.97 -25.28 -13.04
N PRO A 68 24.53 -26.09 -13.95
CA PRO A 68 25.24 -25.55 -15.11
C PRO A 68 24.31 -24.69 -15.97
N LEU A 69 24.80 -23.52 -16.39
CA LEU A 69 24.11 -22.67 -17.35
C LEU A 69 24.13 -23.32 -18.76
N PRO A 70 23.21 -22.92 -19.67
CA PRO A 70 23.18 -23.44 -21.03
C PRO A 70 24.54 -23.24 -21.74
N GLY A 71 25.26 -24.33 -22.02
CA GLY A 71 26.58 -24.32 -22.66
C GLY A 71 27.78 -24.59 -21.73
N GLN A 72 27.56 -24.82 -20.42
CA GLN A 72 28.58 -25.31 -19.49
C GLN A 72 28.36 -26.81 -19.18
N ASP A 73 29.42 -27.61 -19.24
CA ASP A 73 29.36 -29.06 -18.98
C ASP A 73 29.51 -29.44 -17.49
N GLN A 74 29.98 -28.52 -16.65
CA GLN A 74 30.21 -28.76 -15.21
C GLN A 74 29.54 -27.70 -14.34
N PRO A 75 29.00 -28.09 -13.16
CA PRO A 75 28.41 -27.15 -12.21
C PRO A 75 29.49 -26.26 -11.59
N SER A 76 29.16 -24.98 -11.38
CA SER A 76 30.04 -24.03 -10.70
C SER A 76 30.26 -24.46 -9.24
N ARG A 77 31.51 -24.42 -8.77
CA ARG A 77 31.86 -24.67 -7.36
C ARG A 77 31.66 -23.40 -6.54
N THR A 78 32.25 -22.29 -6.97
CA THR A 78 32.19 -21.00 -6.27
C THR A 78 31.34 -20.00 -7.03
N ILE A 79 30.27 -19.55 -6.41
CA ILE A 79 29.35 -18.54 -6.96
C ILE A 79 29.44 -17.28 -6.12
N MET A 80 29.60 -16.14 -6.78
CA MET A 80 29.54 -14.83 -6.14
C MET A 80 28.29 -14.07 -6.60
N THR A 81 27.37 -13.80 -5.68
CA THR A 81 26.17 -13.01 -5.94
C THR A 81 26.36 -11.56 -5.49
N THR A 82 26.24 -10.65 -6.44
CA THR A 82 26.38 -9.21 -6.24
C THR A 82 25.01 -8.52 -6.29
N GLY A 83 24.91 -7.33 -5.72
CA GLY A 83 23.73 -6.48 -5.82
C GLY A 83 23.78 -5.30 -4.85
N VAL A 84 22.97 -4.28 -5.09
CA VAL A 84 22.93 -3.06 -4.26
C VAL A 84 22.47 -3.34 -2.82
N ALA A 85 22.67 -2.37 -1.93
CA ALA A 85 22.24 -2.49 -0.55
C ALA A 85 20.72 -2.71 -0.46
N GLY A 86 20.29 -3.59 0.45
CA GLY A 86 18.86 -3.84 0.70
C GLY A 86 18.10 -4.61 -0.40
N ILE A 87 18.74 -5.00 -1.50
CA ILE A 87 18.07 -5.66 -2.64
C ILE A 87 17.56 -7.09 -2.35
N GLY A 88 17.88 -7.66 -1.18
CA GLY A 88 17.38 -8.97 -0.75
C GLY A 88 18.36 -10.14 -0.84
N LYS A 89 19.68 -9.90 -1.02
CA LYS A 89 20.71 -10.97 -1.07
C LYS A 89 20.67 -11.94 0.12
N THR A 90 20.58 -11.43 1.35
CA THR A 90 20.47 -12.27 2.56
C THR A 90 19.14 -13.03 2.62
N ILE A 91 18.04 -12.43 2.13
CA ILE A 91 16.74 -13.11 2.08
C ILE A 91 16.78 -14.25 1.05
N LEU A 92 17.49 -14.07 -0.05
CA LEU A 92 17.72 -15.10 -1.07
C LEU A 92 18.42 -16.33 -0.49
N THR A 93 19.53 -16.13 0.24
CA THR A 93 20.27 -17.23 0.87
C THR A 93 19.49 -17.92 1.99
N HIS A 94 18.72 -17.15 2.75
CA HIS A 94 17.78 -17.69 3.74
C HIS A 94 16.71 -18.55 3.08
N LYS A 95 16.13 -18.11 1.95
CA LYS A 95 15.11 -18.87 1.22
C LYS A 95 15.66 -20.19 0.68
N PHE A 96 16.85 -20.15 0.06
CA PHE A 96 17.54 -21.36 -0.40
C PHE A 96 17.74 -22.37 0.74
N THR A 97 18.25 -21.90 1.88
CA THR A 97 18.49 -22.75 3.05
C THR A 97 17.19 -23.30 3.65
N LEU A 98 16.12 -22.50 3.62
CA LEU A 98 14.80 -22.91 4.10
C LEU A 98 14.18 -23.98 3.20
N ASP A 99 14.21 -23.80 1.88
CA ASP A 99 13.68 -24.76 0.92
C ASP A 99 14.41 -26.10 0.98
N TRP A 100 15.74 -26.07 1.11
CA TRP A 100 16.55 -27.26 1.36
C TRP A 100 16.12 -27.96 2.67
N ALA A 101 16.00 -27.22 3.76
CA ALA A 101 15.63 -27.78 5.07
C ALA A 101 14.18 -28.28 5.14
N GLU A 102 13.28 -27.79 4.28
CA GLU A 102 11.89 -28.23 4.14
C GLU A 102 11.71 -29.37 3.13
N GLY A 103 12.78 -29.80 2.46
CA GLY A 103 12.72 -30.89 1.49
C GLY A 103 12.18 -30.48 0.12
N LYS A 104 12.04 -29.17 -0.17
CA LYS A 104 11.40 -28.66 -1.38
C LYS A 104 12.33 -28.64 -2.59
N ALA A 105 13.60 -28.28 -2.39
CA ALA A 105 14.59 -28.13 -3.45
C ALA A 105 15.99 -28.63 -3.00
N ASN A 106 16.89 -28.85 -3.96
CA ASN A 106 18.31 -29.13 -3.74
C ASN A 106 18.63 -30.31 -2.79
N GLN A 107 17.84 -31.38 -2.86
CA GLN A 107 18.04 -32.58 -2.03
C GLN A 107 19.27 -33.42 -2.43
N ASP A 108 19.97 -33.03 -3.52
CA ASP A 108 21.32 -33.51 -3.85
C ASP A 108 22.38 -33.00 -2.86
N ILE A 109 22.09 -31.92 -2.13
CA ILE A 109 22.97 -31.31 -1.13
C ILE A 109 22.67 -31.91 0.24
N HIS A 110 23.71 -32.45 0.88
CA HIS A 110 23.59 -33.11 2.18
C HIS A 110 23.64 -32.12 3.35
N PHE A 111 24.41 -31.03 3.20
CA PHE A 111 24.55 -29.99 4.22
C PHE A 111 24.59 -28.60 3.59
N THR A 112 23.76 -27.71 4.10
CA THR A 112 23.86 -26.26 3.84
C THR A 112 24.30 -25.56 5.11
N LEU A 113 25.46 -24.91 5.07
CA LEU A 113 26.14 -24.28 6.21
C LEU A 113 26.26 -22.77 5.99
N PRO A 114 25.26 -21.98 6.40
CA PRO A 114 25.27 -20.53 6.26
C PRO A 114 26.04 -19.83 7.37
N PHE A 115 27.01 -19.01 6.97
CA PHE A 115 27.77 -18.10 7.81
C PHE A 115 27.54 -16.66 7.37
N THR A 116 27.46 -15.75 8.33
CA THR A 116 27.56 -14.32 8.04
C THR A 116 28.98 -13.83 8.34
N PHE A 117 29.53 -12.94 7.51
CA PHE A 117 30.83 -12.33 7.83
C PHE A 117 30.79 -11.54 9.14
N ARG A 118 29.61 -11.02 9.55
CA ARG A 118 29.40 -10.43 10.89
C ARG A 118 29.71 -11.42 12.01
N GLU A 119 29.17 -12.63 11.93
CA GLU A 119 29.42 -13.69 12.92
C GLU A 119 30.88 -14.14 12.88
N LEU A 120 31.46 -14.32 11.69
CA LEU A 120 32.86 -14.74 11.52
C LEU A 120 33.87 -13.71 12.04
N ASN A 121 33.59 -12.42 11.88
CA ASN A 121 34.42 -11.33 12.40
C ASN A 121 34.61 -11.40 13.94
N LEU A 122 33.65 -11.96 14.68
CA LEU A 122 33.74 -12.12 16.14
C LEU A 122 34.79 -13.16 16.56
N LEU A 123 35.27 -13.97 15.61
CA LEU A 123 36.24 -15.05 15.83
C LEU A 123 37.63 -14.72 15.27
N LYS A 124 37.87 -13.49 14.82
CA LYS A 124 39.10 -13.06 14.15
C LYS A 124 40.40 -13.38 14.90
N GLU A 125 40.39 -13.29 16.23
CA GLU A 125 41.59 -13.50 17.08
C GLU A 125 41.70 -14.93 17.62
N LYS A 126 40.87 -15.85 17.15
CA LYS A 126 40.82 -17.23 17.63
C LYS A 126 41.25 -18.19 16.52
N GLU A 127 41.87 -19.28 16.94
CA GLU A 127 42.20 -20.38 16.06
C GLU A 127 41.16 -21.49 16.19
N PHE A 128 40.78 -22.03 15.04
CA PHE A 128 39.84 -23.14 14.93
C PHE A 128 40.33 -24.10 13.85
N SER A 129 40.09 -25.38 14.02
CA SER A 129 40.01 -26.28 12.87
C SER A 129 38.69 -26.05 12.14
N LEU A 130 38.58 -26.47 10.87
CA LEU A 130 37.30 -26.38 10.16
C LEU A 130 36.19 -27.10 10.94
N MET A 131 36.50 -28.27 11.49
CA MET A 131 35.57 -29.04 12.32
C MET A 131 35.11 -28.28 13.57
N GLU A 132 36.04 -27.65 14.29
CA GLU A 132 35.71 -26.86 15.48
C GLU A 132 34.86 -25.63 15.12
N LEU A 133 35.16 -24.96 14.01
CA LEU A 133 34.38 -23.83 13.52
C LEU A 133 32.94 -24.27 13.18
N LEU A 134 32.78 -25.39 12.47
CA LEU A 134 31.46 -25.95 12.16
C LEU A 134 30.70 -26.33 13.44
N HIS A 135 31.35 -26.99 14.39
CA HIS A 135 30.74 -27.37 15.67
C HIS A 135 30.41 -26.18 16.57
N HIS A 136 31.12 -25.06 16.41
CA HIS A 136 30.85 -23.82 17.13
C HIS A 136 29.52 -23.20 16.69
N PHE A 137 29.28 -23.11 15.38
CA PHE A 137 28.07 -22.51 14.83
C PHE A 137 26.89 -23.48 14.71
N PHE A 138 27.18 -24.78 14.52
CA PHE A 138 26.19 -25.82 14.29
C PHE A 138 26.41 -26.98 15.26
N ILE A 139 26.05 -26.79 16.53
CA ILE A 139 26.24 -27.78 17.61
C ILE A 139 25.66 -29.15 17.25
N GLN A 140 24.58 -29.19 16.44
CA GLN A 140 23.93 -30.41 15.99
C GLN A 140 24.83 -31.29 15.10
N THR A 141 25.91 -30.73 14.55
CA THR A 141 26.84 -31.43 13.66
C THR A 141 28.01 -32.10 14.37
N LYS A 142 28.10 -32.01 15.71
CA LYS A 142 29.19 -32.59 16.53
C LYS A 142 29.44 -34.09 16.36
N GLY A 143 28.50 -34.83 15.76
CA GLY A 143 28.66 -36.26 15.43
C GLY A 143 29.26 -36.55 14.06
N ILE A 144 29.48 -35.52 13.22
CA ILE A 144 30.03 -35.67 11.88
C ILE A 144 31.56 -35.55 11.97
N LEU A 145 32.26 -36.57 11.49
CA LEU A 145 33.73 -36.62 11.55
C LEU A 145 34.41 -36.40 10.19
N ARG A 146 33.65 -36.51 9.08
CA ARG A 146 34.15 -36.49 7.70
C ARG A 146 33.16 -35.76 6.79
N TYR A 147 33.39 -34.47 6.55
CA TYR A 147 32.57 -33.67 5.63
C TYR A 147 32.90 -33.89 4.15
N ASP A 148 34.08 -34.45 3.86
CA ASP A 148 34.56 -34.78 2.52
C ASP A 148 33.72 -35.84 1.80
N LEU A 149 32.97 -36.65 2.56
CA LEU A 149 32.07 -37.69 2.03
C LEU A 149 30.70 -37.14 1.59
N PHE A 150 30.43 -35.87 1.83
CA PHE A 150 29.12 -35.26 1.63
C PHE A 150 29.19 -34.12 0.61
N GLN A 151 28.07 -33.91 -0.10
CA GLN A 151 27.90 -32.69 -0.87
C GLN A 151 27.53 -31.55 0.09
N VAL A 152 28.50 -30.68 0.38
CA VAL A 152 28.36 -29.56 1.32
C VAL A 152 28.29 -28.25 0.55
N VAL A 153 27.39 -27.36 0.96
CA VAL A 153 27.33 -25.96 0.51
C VAL A 153 27.67 -25.04 1.66
N PHE A 154 28.67 -24.19 1.48
CA PHE A 154 28.97 -23.07 2.38
C PHE A 154 28.36 -21.80 1.80
N ILE A 155 27.50 -21.15 2.59
CA ILE A 155 26.97 -19.83 2.22
C ILE A 155 27.69 -18.79 3.07
N LEU A 156 28.41 -17.88 2.44
CA LEU A 156 29.15 -16.79 3.08
C LEU A 156 28.44 -15.46 2.78
N ASP A 157 27.56 -15.04 3.68
CA ASP A 157 26.71 -13.86 3.49
C ASP A 157 27.39 -12.58 3.99
N GLY A 158 27.39 -11.54 3.15
CA GLY A 158 27.79 -10.18 3.52
C GLY A 158 29.31 -9.91 3.50
N LEU A 159 30.02 -10.29 2.44
CA LEU A 159 31.46 -10.02 2.28
C LEU A 159 31.82 -8.53 2.37
N ASP A 160 30.90 -7.63 2.02
CA ASP A 160 31.07 -6.18 2.20
C ASP A 160 31.28 -5.76 3.66
N GLU A 161 30.96 -6.65 4.62
CA GLU A 161 31.18 -6.44 6.04
C GLU A 161 32.39 -7.22 6.60
N CYS A 162 33.14 -7.91 5.74
CA CYS A 162 34.32 -8.68 6.15
C CYS A 162 35.40 -7.75 6.73
N ARG A 163 35.94 -8.13 7.89
CA ARG A 163 37.09 -7.46 8.56
C ARG A 163 38.28 -8.41 8.76
N LEU A 164 38.17 -9.63 8.23
CA LEU A 164 39.22 -10.64 8.24
C LEU A 164 40.24 -10.28 7.16
N PRO A 165 41.55 -10.43 7.42
CA PRO A 165 42.59 -10.19 6.44
C PRO A 165 42.66 -11.36 5.44
N LEU A 166 41.73 -11.40 4.47
CA LEU A 166 41.66 -12.46 3.46
C LEU A 166 42.80 -12.32 2.44
N ASP A 167 44.01 -12.73 2.82
CA ASP A 167 45.18 -12.66 1.94
C ASP A 167 45.29 -13.91 1.06
N PHE A 168 44.71 -13.83 -0.13
CA PHE A 168 44.73 -14.93 -1.09
C PHE A 168 46.11 -15.19 -1.72
N GLN A 169 47.11 -14.35 -1.53
CA GLN A 169 48.45 -14.56 -2.10
C GLN A 169 49.42 -15.14 -1.08
N ASN A 170 49.40 -14.65 0.15
CA ASN A 170 50.39 -15.00 1.17
C ASN A 170 49.90 -16.06 2.18
N ASN A 171 48.58 -16.27 2.32
CA ASN A 171 48.09 -17.28 3.26
C ASN A 171 48.55 -18.69 2.86
N PRO A 172 49.08 -19.48 3.82
CA PRO A 172 49.62 -20.80 3.54
C PRO A 172 48.53 -21.74 3.01
N ILE A 173 48.92 -22.67 2.15
CA ILE A 173 48.04 -23.73 1.68
C ILE A 173 47.67 -24.60 2.87
N TRP A 174 46.37 -24.75 3.11
CA TRP A 174 45.82 -25.48 4.25
C TRP A 174 44.79 -26.50 3.77
N THR A 175 45.11 -27.78 3.89
CA THR A 175 44.27 -28.88 3.38
C THR A 175 43.66 -29.75 4.48
N ASP A 176 44.16 -29.64 5.71
CA ASP A 176 43.76 -30.50 6.84
C ASP A 176 42.61 -29.86 7.62
N VAL A 177 41.43 -30.49 7.55
CA VAL A 177 40.21 -30.03 8.21
C VAL A 177 40.25 -30.14 9.74
N THR A 178 41.21 -30.91 10.29
CA THR A 178 41.31 -31.21 11.74
C THR A 178 42.30 -30.34 12.48
N LYS A 179 43.21 -29.66 11.77
CA LYS A 179 44.21 -28.79 12.38
C LYS A 179 43.68 -27.37 12.55
N SER A 180 43.98 -26.76 13.69
CA SER A 180 43.55 -25.41 14.02
C SER A 180 44.43 -24.35 13.35
N THR A 181 43.81 -23.29 12.85
CA THR A 181 44.45 -22.12 12.25
C THR A 181 43.50 -20.92 12.35
N SER A 182 43.91 -19.73 11.91
CA SER A 182 43.06 -18.55 11.92
C SER A 182 41.88 -18.68 10.94
N VAL A 183 40.77 -17.99 11.25
CA VAL A 183 39.54 -18.06 10.44
C VAL A 183 39.76 -17.54 9.01
N ASP A 184 40.62 -16.54 8.81
CA ASP A 184 40.95 -16.04 7.46
C ASP A 184 41.72 -17.06 6.61
N ILE A 185 42.64 -17.83 7.21
CA ILE A 185 43.36 -18.91 6.53
C ILE A 185 42.37 -20.03 6.15
N LEU A 186 41.45 -20.40 7.05
CA LEU A 186 40.40 -21.37 6.73
C LEU A 186 39.53 -20.92 5.56
N LEU A 187 39.04 -19.68 5.59
CA LEU A 187 38.13 -19.18 4.54
C LEU A 187 38.83 -19.00 3.20
N THR A 188 40.06 -18.48 3.18
CA THR A 188 40.83 -18.33 1.93
C THR A 188 41.09 -19.68 1.28
N ASN A 189 41.52 -20.69 2.04
CA ASN A 189 41.76 -22.04 1.51
C ASN A 189 40.46 -22.78 1.14
N LEU A 190 39.36 -22.54 1.88
CA LEU A 190 38.04 -23.06 1.49
C LEU A 190 37.62 -22.47 0.14
N ILE A 191 37.74 -21.14 -0.04
CA ILE A 191 37.36 -20.46 -1.28
C ILE A 191 38.23 -20.90 -2.45
N ARG A 192 39.57 -20.98 -2.29
CA ARG A 192 40.50 -21.48 -3.31
C ARG A 192 40.22 -22.94 -3.72
N GLY A 193 39.64 -23.73 -2.82
CA GLY A 193 39.42 -25.17 -3.03
C GLY A 193 40.55 -26.07 -2.53
N ASP A 194 41.53 -25.51 -1.83
CA ASP A 194 42.59 -26.27 -1.14
C ASP A 194 42.02 -27.03 0.07
N LEU A 195 41.07 -26.42 0.77
CA LEU A 195 40.37 -26.99 1.91
C LEU A 195 38.97 -27.45 1.48
N LEU A 196 38.69 -28.75 1.62
CA LEU A 196 37.42 -29.38 1.24
C LEU A 196 37.01 -29.10 -0.23
N PRO A 197 37.74 -29.64 -1.22
CA PRO A 197 37.54 -29.31 -2.65
C PRO A 197 36.14 -29.66 -3.17
N SER A 198 35.50 -30.70 -2.62
CA SER A 198 34.16 -31.16 -2.99
C SER A 198 33.03 -30.21 -2.56
N ALA A 199 33.32 -29.23 -1.70
CA ALA A 199 32.34 -28.28 -1.23
C ALA A 199 32.02 -27.22 -2.28
N ARG A 200 30.75 -26.85 -2.37
CA ARG A 200 30.25 -25.70 -3.12
C ARG A 200 30.21 -24.47 -2.22
N ILE A 201 30.45 -23.30 -2.80
CA ILE A 201 30.55 -22.04 -2.05
C ILE A 201 29.66 -21.00 -2.72
N TRP A 202 28.84 -20.34 -1.92
CA TRP A 202 28.02 -19.21 -2.35
C TRP A 202 28.34 -17.99 -1.51
N ILE A 203 28.83 -16.93 -2.13
CA ILE A 203 29.26 -15.70 -1.47
C ILE A 203 28.32 -14.57 -1.89
N THR A 204 27.78 -13.81 -0.94
CA THR A 204 27.00 -12.61 -1.25
C THR A 204 27.77 -11.36 -0.89
N THR A 205 27.68 -10.33 -1.74
CA THR A 205 28.43 -9.09 -1.53
C THR A 205 27.80 -7.90 -2.25
N ARG A 206 28.25 -6.69 -1.93
CA ARG A 206 28.03 -5.51 -2.78
C ARG A 206 29.06 -5.47 -3.90
N PRO A 207 28.73 -4.91 -5.08
CA PRO A 207 29.68 -4.80 -6.19
C PRO A 207 31.03 -4.17 -5.78
N ALA A 208 31.02 -3.15 -4.93
CA ALA A 208 32.22 -2.47 -4.46
C ALA A 208 33.18 -3.33 -3.62
N ALA A 209 32.70 -4.44 -3.05
CA ALA A 209 33.47 -5.36 -2.20
C ALA A 209 33.79 -6.69 -2.89
N ALA A 210 33.35 -6.90 -4.13
CA ALA A 210 33.55 -8.15 -4.86
C ALA A 210 35.02 -8.45 -5.14
N ASN A 211 35.85 -7.42 -5.32
CA ASN A 211 37.29 -7.52 -5.57
C ASN A 211 38.12 -7.99 -4.37
N GLN A 212 37.51 -8.16 -3.19
CA GLN A 212 38.19 -8.78 -2.05
C GLN A 212 38.50 -10.26 -2.31
N ILE A 213 37.78 -10.89 -3.25
CA ILE A 213 38.04 -12.26 -3.69
C ILE A 213 38.62 -12.19 -5.10
N PRO A 214 39.75 -12.87 -5.36
CA PRO A 214 40.32 -12.92 -6.70
C PRO A 214 39.37 -13.57 -7.71
N ALA A 215 39.34 -13.06 -8.94
CA ALA A 215 38.43 -13.53 -9.99
C ALA A 215 38.66 -15.00 -10.34
N GLU A 216 39.90 -15.48 -10.24
CA GLU A 216 40.29 -16.87 -10.45
C GLU A 216 39.69 -17.85 -9.43
N CYS A 217 39.20 -17.37 -8.28
CA CYS A 217 38.56 -18.21 -7.28
C CYS A 217 37.03 -18.30 -7.44
N VAL A 218 36.45 -17.57 -8.39
CA VAL A 218 35.01 -17.48 -8.61
C VAL A 218 34.67 -18.02 -10.00
N ASP A 219 33.91 -19.11 -10.05
CA ASP A 219 33.52 -19.76 -11.30
C ASP A 219 32.38 -19.01 -12.00
N MET A 220 31.45 -18.45 -11.21
CA MET A 220 30.30 -17.72 -11.72
C MET A 220 29.96 -16.50 -10.86
N VAL A 221 29.73 -15.37 -11.52
CA VAL A 221 29.18 -14.17 -10.89
C VAL A 221 27.70 -14.06 -11.25
N THR A 222 26.85 -13.83 -10.26
CA THR A 222 25.42 -13.53 -10.45
C THR A 222 25.09 -12.15 -9.89
N GLU A 223 24.06 -11.52 -10.43
CA GLU A 223 23.58 -10.20 -10.00
C GLU A 223 22.10 -10.29 -9.60
N VAL A 224 21.77 -9.85 -8.39
CA VAL A 224 20.39 -9.70 -7.92
C VAL A 224 19.91 -8.30 -8.26
N ARG A 225 18.88 -8.22 -9.11
CA ARG A 225 18.28 -6.95 -9.55
C ARG A 225 16.96 -6.62 -8.87
N GLY A 226 16.50 -7.45 -7.93
CA GLY A 226 15.26 -7.24 -7.19
C GLY A 226 14.05 -7.77 -7.97
N PHE A 227 12.93 -7.04 -7.94
CA PHE A 227 11.71 -7.44 -8.65
C PHE A 227 11.69 -6.89 -10.09
N THR A 228 11.21 -7.69 -11.02
CA THR A 228 10.88 -7.23 -12.37
C THR A 228 9.67 -6.29 -12.35
N ASP A 229 9.50 -5.47 -13.38
CA ASP A 229 8.35 -4.55 -13.45
C ASP A 229 6.98 -5.27 -13.45
N PRO A 230 6.80 -6.42 -14.13
CA PRO A 230 5.58 -7.22 -13.99
C PRO A 230 5.32 -7.67 -12.54
N GLN A 231 6.35 -8.14 -11.83
CA GLN A 231 6.23 -8.57 -10.43
C GLN A 231 5.88 -7.39 -9.50
N LYS A 232 6.50 -6.23 -9.71
CA LYS A 232 6.14 -5.00 -8.98
C LYS A 232 4.67 -4.65 -9.20
N GLU A 233 4.19 -4.68 -10.45
CA GLU A 233 2.81 -4.32 -10.78
C GLU A 233 1.80 -5.32 -10.22
N GLU A 234 2.11 -6.61 -10.22
CA GLU A 234 1.30 -7.65 -9.57
C GLU A 234 1.22 -7.45 -8.06
N TYR A 235 2.36 -7.21 -7.40
CA TYR A 235 2.39 -6.89 -5.97
C TYR A 235 1.55 -5.64 -5.66
N PHE A 236 1.68 -4.58 -6.46
CA PHE A 236 0.88 -3.36 -6.31
C PHE A 236 -0.61 -3.63 -6.48
N ARG A 237 -1.01 -4.46 -7.45
CA ARG A 237 -2.41 -4.84 -7.66
C ARG A 237 -2.97 -5.60 -6.47
N THR A 238 -2.25 -6.60 -5.98
CA THR A 238 -2.66 -7.40 -4.81
C THR A 238 -2.77 -6.56 -3.55
N ALA A 239 -1.79 -5.69 -3.30
CA ALA A 239 -1.81 -4.76 -2.18
C ALA A 239 -3.00 -3.79 -2.27
N ALA A 240 -3.31 -3.29 -3.47
CA ALA A 240 -4.45 -2.41 -3.69
C ALA A 240 -5.79 -3.10 -3.43
N VAL A 241 -5.96 -4.35 -3.87
CA VAL A 241 -7.16 -5.15 -3.60
C VAL A 241 -7.35 -5.38 -2.10
N GLN A 242 -6.26 -5.73 -1.38
CA GLN A 242 -6.33 -5.91 0.07
C GLN A 242 -6.68 -4.60 0.79
N CYS A 243 -6.05 -3.49 0.40
CA CYS A 243 -6.35 -2.17 0.96
C CYS A 243 -7.80 -1.77 0.69
N GLN A 244 -8.31 -2.05 -0.52
CA GLN A 244 -9.71 -1.80 -0.89
C GLN A 244 -10.67 -2.61 -0.01
N HIS A 245 -10.39 -3.90 0.22
CA HIS A 245 -11.21 -4.71 1.12
C HIS A 245 -11.22 -4.15 2.55
N ASN A 246 -10.04 -3.79 3.06
CA ASN A 246 -9.89 -3.26 4.42
C ASN A 246 -10.61 -1.93 4.61
N ILE A 247 -10.51 -1.01 3.65
CA ILE A 247 -11.21 0.28 3.73
C ILE A 247 -12.72 0.10 3.61
N LYS A 248 -13.21 -0.77 2.70
CA LYS A 248 -14.65 -1.07 2.59
C LYS A 248 -15.20 -1.58 3.92
N SER A 249 -14.52 -2.56 4.54
CA SER A 249 -14.91 -3.09 5.85
C SER A 249 -14.93 -2.00 6.94
N HIS A 250 -13.91 -1.13 6.97
CA HIS A 250 -13.86 -0.01 7.92
C HIS A 250 -15.02 0.98 7.72
N LEU A 251 -15.31 1.37 6.48
CA LEU A 251 -16.38 2.32 6.18
C LEU A 251 -17.77 1.72 6.42
N MET A 252 -17.96 0.43 6.12
CA MET A 252 -19.17 -0.30 6.52
C MET A 252 -19.40 -0.21 8.02
N GLN A 253 -18.37 -0.48 8.83
CA GLN A 253 -18.51 -0.37 10.29
C GLN A 253 -18.78 1.08 10.74
N LYS A 254 -18.15 2.07 10.11
CA LYS A 254 -18.30 3.50 10.45
C LYS A 254 -19.70 4.04 10.12
N PHE A 255 -20.27 3.67 8.97
CA PHE A 255 -21.49 4.30 8.46
C PHE A 255 -22.75 3.43 8.53
N ARG A 256 -22.63 2.13 8.79
CA ARG A 256 -23.80 1.25 8.88
C ARG A 256 -24.74 1.61 10.02
N ARG A 257 -24.21 2.04 11.17
CA ARG A 257 -25.01 2.37 12.35
C ARG A 257 -25.02 3.87 12.59
N VAL A 258 -26.19 4.49 12.47
CA VAL A 258 -26.38 5.93 12.61
C VAL A 258 -27.47 6.20 13.65
N PHE A 259 -27.37 7.33 14.35
CA PHE A 259 -28.42 7.78 15.27
C PHE A 259 -29.51 8.52 14.49
N GLU A 260 -30.74 8.09 14.68
CA GLU A 260 -31.92 8.78 14.13
C GLU A 260 -32.37 9.87 15.12
N GLY A 261 -32.10 11.15 14.82
CA GLY A 261 -32.48 12.28 15.66
C GLY A 261 -31.55 12.54 16.85
N ILE A 262 -32.10 12.90 18.01
CA ILE A 262 -31.32 13.21 19.23
C ILE A 262 -30.73 11.91 19.78
N ALA A 263 -29.40 11.82 19.83
CA ALA A 263 -28.67 10.66 20.33
C ALA A 263 -29.13 10.25 21.74
N LYS A 264 -29.90 9.17 21.83
CA LYS A 264 -30.16 8.46 23.09
C LYS A 264 -29.15 7.33 23.20
N ALA A 265 -28.51 7.21 24.36
CA ALA A 265 -27.51 6.17 24.61
C ALA A 265 -28.08 4.77 24.27
N GLY A 266 -27.41 4.06 23.36
CA GLY A 266 -27.72 2.67 23.00
C GLY A 266 -28.67 2.42 21.81
N GLN A 267 -29.20 3.45 21.13
CA GLN A 267 -30.14 3.29 20.01
C GLN A 267 -29.56 3.71 18.65
N SER A 268 -28.55 3.00 18.16
CA SER A 268 -28.11 3.16 16.76
C SER A 268 -28.92 2.23 15.85
N THR A 269 -29.49 2.75 14.77
CA THR A 269 -30.26 1.99 13.77
C THR A 269 -29.39 1.71 12.55
N ASP A 270 -29.63 0.61 11.84
CA ASP A 270 -29.00 0.37 10.54
C ASP A 270 -29.46 1.47 9.56
N LEU A 271 -28.51 2.12 8.89
CA LEU A 271 -28.82 3.22 7.96
C LEU A 271 -29.82 2.77 6.90
N ASN A 272 -29.70 1.54 6.40
CA ASN A 272 -30.58 1.02 5.37
C ASN A 272 -32.03 0.82 5.86
N ASP A 273 -32.26 0.65 7.17
CA ASP A 273 -33.60 0.41 7.72
C ASP A 273 -34.48 1.67 7.69
N PHE A 274 -33.88 2.86 7.85
CA PHE A 274 -34.62 4.13 7.91
C PHE A 274 -34.33 5.07 6.74
N TYR A 275 -33.27 4.82 5.96
CA TYR A 275 -32.94 5.67 4.81
C TYR A 275 -34.10 5.73 3.83
N THR A 276 -34.56 6.94 3.56
CA THR A 276 -35.53 7.26 2.53
C THR A 276 -34.80 8.12 1.49
N GLU A 277 -34.97 7.79 0.22
CA GLU A 277 -34.25 8.49 -0.86
C GLU A 277 -34.60 9.98 -0.83
N LEU A 278 -33.59 10.84 -0.92
CA LEU A 278 -33.76 12.29 -0.93
C LEU A 278 -33.99 12.77 -2.36
N PHE A 279 -34.82 13.79 -2.54
CA PHE A 279 -34.98 14.43 -3.84
C PHE A 279 -33.80 15.36 -4.11
N ILE A 280 -32.99 15.02 -5.12
CA ILE A 280 -31.81 15.76 -5.54
C ILE A 280 -32.02 16.22 -6.98
N THR A 281 -31.73 17.47 -7.28
CA THR A 281 -31.82 18.01 -8.63
C THR A 281 -30.59 18.82 -9.01
N GLU A 282 -30.28 18.87 -10.30
CA GLU A 282 -29.23 19.75 -10.82
C GLU A 282 -29.69 21.20 -10.72
N ARG A 283 -28.76 22.09 -10.39
CA ARG A 283 -28.97 23.53 -10.40
C ARG A 283 -28.09 24.17 -11.47
N ILE A 284 -28.64 25.18 -12.14
CA ILE A 284 -27.87 26.00 -13.10
C ILE A 284 -26.74 26.72 -12.34
N SER A 285 -25.50 26.50 -12.80
CA SER A 285 -24.30 27.12 -12.23
C SER A 285 -24.40 28.65 -12.25
N GLY A 286 -24.13 29.31 -11.12
CA GLY A 286 -24.13 30.78 -10.98
C GLY A 286 -25.27 31.39 -10.16
N GLU A 287 -26.34 30.66 -9.84
CA GLU A 287 -27.39 31.17 -8.96
C GLU A 287 -27.02 31.11 -7.47
N VAL A 288 -26.36 32.16 -6.97
CA VAL A 288 -26.17 32.33 -5.52
C VAL A 288 -27.51 32.73 -4.90
N ASN A 289 -28.19 31.80 -4.24
CA ASN A 289 -29.45 32.11 -3.57
C ASN A 289 -29.17 32.82 -2.25
N LYS A 290 -29.46 34.13 -2.18
CA LYS A 290 -29.28 34.97 -0.98
C LYS A 290 -30.51 34.98 -0.08
N GLU A 291 -31.52 34.18 -0.39
CA GLU A 291 -32.75 34.11 0.39
C GLU A 291 -32.55 33.39 1.74
N HIS A 292 -33.41 33.71 2.71
CA HIS A 292 -33.43 33.03 4.00
C HIS A 292 -33.81 31.55 3.84
N GLU A 293 -33.21 30.66 4.62
CA GLU A 293 -33.42 29.19 4.54
C GLU A 293 -34.92 28.80 4.59
N VAL A 294 -35.73 29.52 5.37
CA VAL A 294 -37.20 29.31 5.44
C VAL A 294 -37.89 29.52 4.09
N ARG A 295 -37.49 30.55 3.34
CA ARG A 295 -38.07 30.83 2.01
C ARG A 295 -37.64 29.79 0.98
N LEU A 296 -36.42 29.25 1.10
CA LEU A 296 -35.94 28.16 0.25
C LEU A 296 -36.80 26.90 0.46
N ILE A 297 -37.07 26.54 1.72
CA ILE A 297 -37.94 25.41 2.07
C ILE A 297 -39.37 25.60 1.56
N GLU A 298 -39.96 26.78 1.76
CA GLU A 298 -41.31 27.06 1.29
C GLU A 298 -41.43 27.02 -0.24
N THR A 299 -40.41 27.52 -0.95
CA THR A 299 -40.40 27.52 -2.42
C THR A 299 -40.19 26.11 -2.96
N ALA A 300 -39.24 25.36 -2.39
CA ALA A 300 -38.97 23.97 -2.75
C ALA A 300 -40.19 23.07 -2.52
N SER A 301 -40.85 23.20 -1.37
CA SER A 301 -42.05 22.40 -1.05
C SER A 301 -43.27 22.70 -1.92
N ARG A 302 -43.31 23.85 -2.61
CA ARG A 302 -44.41 24.23 -3.52
C ARG A 302 -44.16 23.83 -4.98
N LYS A 303 -42.92 23.55 -5.36
CA LYS A 303 -42.58 23.14 -6.73
C LYS A 303 -42.96 21.68 -6.97
N PRO A 304 -43.72 21.37 -8.05
CA PRO A 304 -44.06 20.00 -8.37
C PRO A 304 -42.82 19.25 -8.90
N ALA A 305 -42.55 18.06 -8.36
CA ALA A 305 -41.42 17.21 -8.76
C ALA A 305 -41.40 16.80 -10.25
N LYS A 306 -42.51 17.00 -10.99
CA LYS A 306 -42.61 16.69 -12.43
C LYS A 306 -41.85 17.67 -13.33
N GLU A 307 -41.45 18.83 -12.81
CA GLU A 307 -40.76 19.88 -13.58
C GLU A 307 -39.23 19.74 -13.55
N GLU A 308 -38.67 18.95 -12.63
CA GLU A 308 -37.23 18.79 -12.44
C GLU A 308 -36.81 17.33 -12.67
N THR A 309 -35.56 17.12 -13.14
CA THR A 309 -35.03 15.77 -13.37
C THR A 309 -34.36 15.27 -12.08
N PRO A 310 -34.91 14.26 -11.39
CA PRO A 310 -34.31 13.77 -10.14
C PRO A 310 -33.02 13.01 -10.42
N ILE A 311 -32.02 13.24 -9.58
CA ILE A 311 -30.73 12.53 -9.58
C ILE A 311 -30.74 11.55 -8.41
N LYS A 312 -30.45 10.28 -8.69
CA LYS A 312 -30.27 9.29 -7.63
C LYS A 312 -28.90 9.43 -6.99
N CYS A 313 -28.79 9.06 -5.72
CA CYS A 313 -27.53 9.08 -4.98
C CYS A 313 -26.42 8.28 -5.69
N GLU A 314 -26.74 7.07 -6.15
CA GLU A 314 -25.81 6.18 -6.87
C GLU A 314 -25.35 6.71 -8.24
N ASP A 315 -26.15 7.61 -8.83
CA ASP A 315 -25.95 8.17 -10.15
C ASP A 315 -25.26 9.54 -10.12
N ILE A 316 -24.86 10.03 -8.94
CA ILE A 316 -24.41 11.41 -8.80
C ILE A 316 -23.19 11.77 -9.67
N PHE A 317 -22.29 10.81 -9.91
CA PHE A 317 -21.12 10.99 -10.79
C PHE A 317 -21.36 10.51 -12.23
N LYS A 318 -22.54 10.00 -12.56
CA LYS A 318 -22.86 9.61 -13.93
C LYS A 318 -23.13 10.86 -14.77
N PRO A 319 -22.77 10.85 -16.06
CA PRO A 319 -23.08 11.95 -16.95
C PRO A 319 -24.60 12.15 -17.04
N LEU A 320 -25.04 13.41 -16.98
CA LEU A 320 -26.43 13.78 -17.19
C LEU A 320 -26.82 13.65 -18.67
N PRO A 321 -28.13 13.55 -19.01
CA PRO A 321 -28.58 13.47 -20.39
C PRO A 321 -28.05 14.66 -21.22
N GLY A 322 -27.19 14.40 -22.21
CA GLY A 322 -26.57 15.41 -23.06
C GLY A 322 -25.13 15.80 -22.69
N GLN A 323 -24.54 15.21 -21.64
CA GLN A 323 -23.11 15.33 -21.33
C GLN A 323 -22.36 14.06 -21.74
N ASP A 324 -21.21 14.21 -22.41
CA ASP A 324 -20.38 13.09 -22.86
C ASP A 324 -19.37 12.61 -21.80
N GLN A 325 -19.03 13.45 -20.82
CA GLN A 325 -18.05 13.14 -19.78
C GLN A 325 -18.63 13.31 -18.37
N PRO A 326 -18.26 12.43 -17.42
CA PRO A 326 -18.67 12.56 -16.03
C PRO A 326 -18.04 13.80 -15.38
N SER A 327 -18.81 14.48 -14.52
CA SER A 327 -18.31 15.60 -13.72
C SER A 327 -17.21 15.13 -12.77
N ARG A 328 -16.13 15.91 -12.67
CA ARG A 328 -15.03 15.65 -11.75
C ARG A 328 -15.38 16.19 -10.37
N THR A 329 -15.76 17.47 -10.28
CA THR A 329 -16.12 18.13 -9.03
C THR A 329 -17.61 18.43 -8.97
N ILE A 330 -18.29 17.87 -7.97
CA ILE A 330 -19.71 18.08 -7.71
C ILE A 330 -19.85 18.81 -6.38
N MET A 331 -20.64 19.89 -6.38
CA MET A 331 -21.02 20.59 -5.16
C MET A 331 -22.52 20.40 -4.88
N THR A 332 -22.83 19.75 -3.77
CA THR A 332 -24.20 19.56 -3.30
C THR A 332 -24.55 20.57 -2.23
N THR A 333 -25.56 21.40 -2.52
CA THR A 333 -26.07 22.43 -1.63
C THR A 333 -27.40 22.01 -1.00
N GLY A 334 -27.73 22.59 0.14
CA GLY A 334 -29.02 22.39 0.79
C GLY A 334 -29.06 23.00 2.19
N VAL A 335 -30.25 23.28 2.70
CA VAL A 335 -30.43 23.90 4.03
C VAL A 335 -29.91 23.00 5.17
N ALA A 336 -29.77 23.56 6.36
CA ALA A 336 -29.38 22.78 7.53
C ALA A 336 -30.39 21.65 7.81
N GLY A 337 -29.89 20.48 8.21
CA GLY A 337 -30.73 19.32 8.53
C GLY A 337 -31.30 18.55 7.33
N ILE A 338 -31.19 19.05 6.09
CA ILE A 338 -31.85 18.45 4.92
C ILE A 338 -31.35 17.06 4.48
N GLY A 339 -30.35 16.51 5.18
CA GLY A 339 -29.85 15.15 4.93
C GLY A 339 -28.56 15.03 4.10
N LYS A 340 -27.82 16.13 3.84
CA LYS A 340 -26.56 16.11 3.06
C LYS A 340 -25.53 15.09 3.57
N THR A 341 -25.27 15.06 4.88
CA THR A 341 -24.32 14.09 5.47
C THR A 341 -24.85 12.65 5.43
N ILE A 342 -26.16 12.46 5.60
CA ILE A 342 -26.77 11.12 5.48
C ILE A 342 -26.67 10.60 4.05
N LEU A 343 -26.79 11.49 3.06
CA LEU A 343 -26.63 11.18 1.65
C LEU A 343 -25.20 10.67 1.34
N THR A 344 -24.17 11.38 1.81
CA THR A 344 -22.77 10.97 1.61
C THR A 344 -22.43 9.68 2.35
N HIS A 345 -22.99 9.48 3.54
CA HIS A 345 -22.89 8.21 4.27
C HIS A 345 -23.54 7.06 3.49
N LYS A 346 -24.72 7.27 2.91
CA LYS A 346 -25.42 6.25 2.13
C LYS A 346 -24.64 5.85 0.89
N PHE A 347 -24.14 6.83 0.12
CA PHE A 347 -23.27 6.58 -1.04
C PHE A 347 -22.06 5.73 -0.65
N THR A 348 -21.38 6.11 0.44
CA THR A 348 -20.19 5.41 0.91
C THR A 348 -20.52 3.98 1.37
N LEU A 349 -21.65 3.80 2.06
CA LEU A 349 -22.10 2.49 2.53
C LEU A 349 -22.45 1.57 1.35
N ASP A 350 -23.19 2.05 0.36
CA ASP A 350 -23.55 1.25 -0.83
C ASP A 350 -22.34 0.85 -1.65
N TRP A 351 -21.37 1.75 -1.82
CA TRP A 351 -20.08 1.43 -2.46
C TRP A 351 -19.30 0.37 -1.67
N ALA A 352 -19.26 0.50 -0.35
CA ALA A 352 -18.54 -0.41 0.52
C ALA A 352 -19.19 -1.81 0.58
N GLU A 353 -20.52 -1.88 0.53
CA GLU A 353 -21.31 -3.11 0.40
C GLU A 353 -21.27 -3.72 -1.02
N GLY A 354 -20.74 -2.98 -2.00
CA GLY A 354 -20.67 -3.43 -3.40
C GLY A 354 -22.02 -3.42 -4.11
N LYS A 355 -22.96 -2.57 -3.68
CA LYS A 355 -24.27 -2.40 -4.30
C LYS A 355 -24.23 -1.49 -5.52
N ALA A 356 -23.40 -0.46 -5.49
CA ALA A 356 -23.29 0.56 -6.53
C ALA A 356 -21.83 1.02 -6.73
N ASN A 357 -21.59 1.79 -7.80
CA ASN A 357 -20.33 2.51 -8.06
C ASN A 357 -19.10 1.58 -8.14
N HIS A 358 -19.24 0.44 -8.81
CA HIS A 358 -18.17 -0.57 -8.97
C HIS A 358 -16.97 -0.07 -9.78
N ASP A 359 -17.12 1.01 -10.54
CA ASP A 359 -16.04 1.70 -11.25
C ASP A 359 -15.07 2.44 -10.31
N ILE A 360 -15.48 2.73 -9.08
CA ILE A 360 -14.70 3.47 -8.09
C ILE A 360 -13.85 2.51 -7.24
N HIS A 361 -12.55 2.72 -7.26
CA HIS A 361 -11.58 1.90 -6.54
C HIS A 361 -11.50 2.29 -5.07
N PHE A 362 -11.56 3.58 -4.74
CA PHE A 362 -11.48 4.10 -3.38
C PHE A 362 -12.45 5.26 -3.16
N THR A 363 -13.21 5.22 -2.07
CA THR A 363 -14.02 6.34 -1.58
C THR A 363 -13.45 6.79 -0.24
N LEU A 364 -13.05 8.06 -0.17
CA LEU A 364 -12.32 8.65 0.96
C LEU A 364 -13.12 9.83 1.53
N PRO A 365 -14.02 9.59 2.49
CA PRO A 365 -14.84 10.63 3.10
C PRO A 365 -14.10 11.37 4.22
N PHE A 366 -14.06 12.69 4.11
CA PHE A 366 -13.55 13.62 5.10
C PHE A 366 -14.66 14.58 5.53
N THR A 367 -14.68 14.93 6.80
CA THR A 367 -15.45 16.09 7.26
C THR A 367 -14.52 17.30 7.40
N PHE A 368 -15.00 18.50 7.05
CA PHE A 368 -14.21 19.71 7.32
C PHE A 368 -13.96 19.92 8.82
N ARG A 369 -14.84 19.42 9.70
CA ARG A 369 -14.59 19.36 11.15
C ARG A 369 -13.30 18.63 11.49
N GLU A 370 -13.10 17.44 10.94
CA GLU A 370 -11.90 16.62 11.16
C GLU A 370 -10.66 17.30 10.54
N LEU A 371 -10.78 17.85 9.33
CA LEU A 371 -9.68 18.54 8.64
C LEU A 371 -9.22 19.80 9.39
N ASN A 372 -10.15 20.55 10.00
CA ASN A 372 -9.85 21.73 10.80
C ASN A 372 -8.92 21.42 12.00
N LEU A 373 -8.94 20.19 12.53
CA LEU A 373 -8.07 19.77 13.64
C LEU A 373 -6.60 19.64 13.22
N LEU A 374 -6.33 19.60 11.91
CA LEU A 374 -5.00 19.42 11.32
C LEU A 374 -4.43 20.69 10.69
N LYS A 375 -5.13 21.83 10.82
CA LYS A 375 -4.78 23.10 10.15
C LYS A 375 -3.36 23.63 10.45
N GLU A 376 -2.77 23.27 11.60
CA GLU A 376 -1.44 23.74 12.05
C GLU A 376 -0.32 22.73 11.76
N LYS A 377 -0.63 21.66 11.02
CA LYS A 377 0.31 20.59 10.69
C LYS A 377 0.51 20.51 9.20
N GLU A 378 1.69 20.07 8.81
CA GLU A 378 2.01 19.75 7.42
C GLU A 378 1.89 18.25 7.19
N PHE A 379 1.32 17.90 6.04
CA PHE A 379 1.15 16.54 5.59
C PHE A 379 1.41 16.49 4.09
N SER A 380 1.99 15.39 3.62
CA SER A 380 1.78 15.00 2.23
C SER A 380 0.36 14.44 2.07
N LEU A 381 -0.16 14.39 0.84
CA LEU A 381 -1.47 13.76 0.62
C LEU A 381 -1.46 12.32 1.12
N MET A 382 -0.38 11.58 0.86
CA MET A 382 -0.18 10.22 1.35
C MET A 382 -0.27 10.13 2.88
N GLU A 383 0.42 11.01 3.61
CA GLU A 383 0.40 11.02 5.07
C GLU A 383 -0.99 11.40 5.61
N LEU A 384 -1.67 12.35 4.98
CA LEU A 384 -3.04 12.73 5.34
C LEU A 384 -3.99 11.54 5.18
N LEU A 385 -3.93 10.83 4.05
CA LEU A 385 -4.74 9.63 3.81
C LEU A 385 -4.43 8.54 4.82
N HIS A 386 -3.15 8.28 5.14
CA HIS A 386 -2.76 7.28 6.13
C HIS A 386 -3.16 7.66 7.56
N HIS A 387 -3.28 8.95 7.86
CA HIS A 387 -3.74 9.45 9.15
C HIS A 387 -5.21 9.10 9.41
N PHE A 388 -6.08 9.31 8.41
CA PHE A 388 -7.50 9.02 8.52
C PHE A 388 -7.86 7.56 8.20
N PHE A 389 -7.12 6.94 7.29
CA PHE A 389 -7.38 5.59 6.78
C PHE A 389 -6.13 4.74 6.88
N ILE A 390 -5.79 4.28 8.10
CA ILE A 390 -4.63 3.42 8.35
C ILE A 390 -4.61 2.16 7.46
N GLN A 391 -5.79 1.72 7.01
CA GLN A 391 -6.02 0.61 6.11
C GLN A 391 -5.38 0.80 4.73
N THR A 392 -5.00 2.03 4.37
CA THR A 392 -4.46 2.39 3.06
C THR A 392 -2.94 2.47 3.00
N LYS A 393 -2.23 2.20 4.10
CA LYS A 393 -0.75 2.29 4.20
C LYS A 393 0.06 1.46 3.18
N GLY A 394 -0.57 0.48 2.52
CA GLY A 394 0.05 -0.31 1.45
C GLY A 394 -0.04 0.33 0.06
N ILE A 395 -0.85 1.37 -0.11
CA ILE A 395 -1.00 2.08 -1.39
C ILE A 395 0.07 3.15 -1.46
N ARG A 396 0.72 3.30 -2.61
CA ARG A 396 1.72 4.36 -2.86
C ARG A 396 1.41 5.22 -4.07
N ARG A 397 0.41 4.85 -4.88
CA ARG A 397 0.06 5.48 -6.16
C ARG A 397 -1.44 5.57 -6.33
N TYR A 398 -2.04 6.61 -5.77
CA TYR A 398 -3.48 6.89 -5.93
C TYR A 398 -3.84 7.39 -7.33
N ASP A 399 -2.87 7.92 -8.08
CA ASP A 399 -2.99 8.41 -9.45
C ASP A 399 -3.42 7.33 -10.45
N ARG A 400 -3.19 6.05 -10.15
CA ARG A 400 -3.59 4.91 -10.99
C ARG A 400 -5.00 4.37 -10.72
N PHE A 401 -5.70 4.93 -9.74
CA PHE A 401 -6.99 4.43 -9.31
C PHE A 401 -8.07 5.49 -9.51
N GLN A 402 -9.30 5.04 -9.78
CA GLN A 402 -10.45 5.95 -9.70
C GLN A 402 -10.77 6.19 -8.22
N VAL A 403 -10.37 7.34 -7.71
CA VAL A 403 -10.58 7.76 -6.32
C VAL A 403 -11.70 8.80 -6.26
N VAL A 404 -12.57 8.69 -5.26
CA VAL A 404 -13.58 9.68 -4.90
C VAL A 404 -13.22 10.28 -3.54
N PHE A 405 -13.08 11.59 -3.48
CA PHE A 405 -12.99 12.35 -2.24
C PHE A 405 -14.36 12.94 -1.92
N ILE A 406 -14.88 12.65 -0.73
CA ILE A 406 -16.09 13.29 -0.23
C ILE A 406 -15.67 14.29 0.84
N LEU A 407 -15.97 15.57 0.63
CA LEU A 407 -15.64 16.66 1.53
C LEU A 407 -16.94 17.20 2.14
N ASP A 408 -17.32 16.65 3.29
CA ASP A 408 -18.60 16.94 3.93
C ASP A 408 -18.52 18.17 4.86
N GLY A 409 -19.47 19.09 4.70
CA GLY A 409 -19.66 20.23 5.61
C GLY A 409 -18.73 21.41 5.37
N LEU A 410 -18.57 21.86 4.13
CA LEU A 410 -17.76 23.04 3.77
C LEU A 410 -18.19 24.31 4.53
N ASP A 411 -19.47 24.42 4.92
CA ASP A 411 -19.96 25.51 5.78
C ASP A 411 -19.28 25.59 7.14
N GLU A 412 -18.54 24.55 7.51
CA GLU A 412 -17.78 24.47 8.76
C GLU A 412 -16.26 24.54 8.56
N CYS A 413 -15.81 24.76 7.33
CA CYS A 413 -14.41 24.95 7.00
C CYS A 413 -13.84 26.17 7.73
N ARG A 414 -12.67 26.01 8.34
CA ARG A 414 -11.90 27.09 8.97
C ARG A 414 -10.53 27.28 8.32
N LEU A 415 -10.25 26.51 7.27
CA LEU A 415 -9.05 26.68 6.45
C LEU A 415 -9.26 27.90 5.54
N PRO A 416 -8.20 28.65 5.21
CA PRO A 416 -8.31 29.84 4.35
C PRO A 416 -8.91 29.55 2.97
N LEU A 417 -8.67 28.36 2.43
CA LEU A 417 -8.95 27.92 1.07
C LEU A 417 -8.49 28.96 0.04
N ASP A 418 -7.24 29.37 0.13
CA ASP A 418 -6.69 30.42 -0.75
C ASP A 418 -6.38 29.89 -2.15
N PHE A 419 -7.42 29.77 -2.97
CA PHE A 419 -7.33 29.32 -4.36
C PHE A 419 -6.50 30.24 -5.26
N GLN A 420 -6.20 31.48 -4.85
CA GLN A 420 -5.45 32.43 -5.67
C GLN A 420 -3.96 32.41 -5.36
N ASN A 421 -3.58 32.37 -4.08
CA ASN A 421 -2.18 32.51 -3.66
C ASN A 421 -1.50 31.18 -3.31
N ASN A 422 -2.26 30.09 -3.07
CA ASN A 422 -1.62 28.82 -2.75
C ASN A 422 -0.78 28.30 -3.90
N PRO A 423 0.46 27.81 -3.64
CA PRO A 423 1.34 27.29 -4.67
C PRO A 423 0.73 26.06 -5.33
N ILE A 424 1.06 25.86 -6.61
CA ILE A 424 0.70 24.66 -7.34
C ILE A 424 1.42 23.47 -6.70
N TRP A 425 0.65 22.45 -6.34
CA TRP A 425 1.14 21.25 -5.67
C TRP A 425 0.65 20.01 -6.38
N THR A 426 1.57 19.26 -7.00
CA THR A 426 1.24 18.07 -7.81
C THR A 426 1.77 16.77 -7.21
N ASP A 427 2.74 16.86 -6.29
CA ASP A 427 3.42 15.70 -5.71
C ASP A 427 2.69 15.21 -4.45
N VAL A 428 2.11 14.00 -4.54
CA VAL A 428 1.37 13.38 -3.44
C VAL A 428 2.24 13.01 -2.24
N THR A 429 3.56 12.96 -2.40
CA THR A 429 4.53 12.51 -1.38
C THR A 429 5.19 13.66 -0.62
N LYS A 430 5.16 14.89 -1.16
CA LYS A 430 5.75 16.05 -0.49
C LYS A 430 4.76 16.67 0.49
N SER A 431 5.26 17.03 1.67
CA SER A 431 4.46 17.63 2.73
C SER A 431 4.21 19.12 2.50
N THR A 432 2.98 19.56 2.78
CA THR A 432 2.53 20.95 2.74
C THR A 432 1.35 21.13 3.69
N SER A 433 0.79 22.34 3.80
CA SER A 433 -0.38 22.57 4.65
C SER A 433 -1.63 21.88 4.10
N VAL A 434 -2.57 21.54 4.99
CA VAL A 434 -3.87 20.95 4.58
C VAL A 434 -4.63 21.88 3.63
N ASP A 435 -4.48 23.20 3.80
CA ASP A 435 -5.08 24.20 2.92
C ASP A 435 -4.57 24.11 1.47
N VAL A 436 -3.25 24.02 1.30
CA VAL A 436 -2.62 23.84 -0.01
C VAL A 436 -3.01 22.50 -0.62
N LEU A 437 -3.08 21.42 0.16
CA LEU A 437 -3.53 20.12 -0.33
C LEU A 437 -4.97 20.17 -0.87
N LEU A 438 -5.92 20.74 -0.11
CA LEU A 438 -7.32 20.77 -0.50
C LEU A 438 -7.57 21.68 -1.70
N THR A 439 -6.95 22.86 -1.74
CA THR A 439 -7.10 23.79 -2.88
C THR A 439 -6.55 23.17 -4.18
N ASN A 440 -5.39 22.52 -4.14
CA ASN A 440 -4.83 21.84 -5.31
C ASN A 440 -5.60 20.57 -5.70
N LEU A 441 -6.13 19.83 -4.72
CA LEU A 441 -7.03 18.70 -4.99
C LEU A 441 -8.28 19.19 -5.70
N ILE A 442 -8.94 20.23 -5.19
CA ILE A 442 -10.18 20.78 -5.79
C ILE A 442 -9.91 21.36 -7.18
N ARG A 443 -8.83 22.14 -7.36
CA ARG A 443 -8.43 22.71 -8.67
C ARG A 443 -8.05 21.63 -9.70
N GLY A 444 -7.61 20.46 -9.24
CA GLY A 444 -7.19 19.36 -10.11
C GLY A 444 -5.70 19.31 -10.42
N ASP A 445 -4.88 20.16 -9.77
CA ASP A 445 -3.42 20.09 -9.85
C ASP A 445 -2.89 18.83 -9.13
N LEU A 446 -3.57 18.44 -8.04
CA LEU A 446 -3.26 17.24 -7.26
C LEU A 446 -4.31 16.16 -7.53
N LEU A 447 -3.86 14.98 -7.97
CA LEU A 447 -4.72 13.88 -8.44
C LEU A 447 -5.80 14.34 -9.46
N PRO A 448 -5.41 14.71 -10.69
CA PRO A 448 -6.34 15.22 -11.70
C PRO A 448 -7.51 14.28 -12.00
N SER A 449 -7.27 12.96 -12.00
CA SER A 449 -8.26 11.92 -12.27
C SER A 449 -9.24 11.65 -11.12
N ALA A 450 -9.01 12.22 -9.93
CA ALA A 450 -9.87 12.01 -8.78
C ALA A 450 -11.20 12.78 -8.94
N ARG A 451 -12.29 12.14 -8.53
CA ARG A 451 -13.61 12.75 -8.42
C ARG A 451 -13.79 13.36 -7.03
N ILE A 452 -14.47 14.49 -6.93
CA ILE A 452 -14.65 15.24 -5.70
C ILE A 452 -16.14 15.53 -5.52
N TRP A 453 -16.64 15.25 -4.32
CA TRP A 453 -17.99 15.60 -3.93
C TRP A 453 -17.96 16.45 -2.66
N ILE A 454 -18.36 17.71 -2.79
CA ILE A 454 -18.40 18.67 -1.69
C ILE A 454 -19.84 18.88 -1.26
N THR A 455 -20.12 18.82 0.04
CA THR A 455 -21.43 19.20 0.58
C THR A 455 -21.33 20.50 1.36
N THR A 456 -22.34 21.36 1.22
CA THR A 456 -22.33 22.68 1.86
C THR A 456 -23.72 23.27 2.04
N ARG A 457 -23.84 24.30 2.87
CA ARG A 457 -25.01 25.19 2.84
C ARG A 457 -24.87 26.19 1.70
N PRO A 458 -25.98 26.66 1.10
CA PRO A 458 -25.93 27.64 0.02
C PRO A 458 -25.07 28.88 0.33
N ALA A 459 -25.11 29.36 1.58
CA ALA A 459 -24.36 30.54 2.01
C ALA A 459 -22.83 30.37 2.03
N ALA A 460 -22.33 29.13 2.04
CA ALA A 460 -20.90 28.81 2.06
C ALA A 460 -20.39 28.26 0.72
N ALA A 461 -21.27 28.10 -0.28
CA ALA A 461 -20.89 27.56 -1.59
C ALA A 461 -19.87 28.45 -2.32
N ASN A 462 -19.90 29.76 -2.08
CA ASN A 462 -18.97 30.73 -2.68
C ASN A 462 -17.55 30.69 -2.12
N GLN A 463 -17.26 29.83 -1.13
CA GLN A 463 -15.87 29.59 -0.70
C GLN A 463 -15.07 28.82 -1.76
N ILE A 464 -15.75 28.09 -2.65
CA ILE A 464 -15.12 27.42 -3.79
C ILE A 464 -15.39 28.26 -5.04
N PRO A 465 -14.34 28.61 -5.82
CA PRO A 465 -14.53 29.30 -7.10
C PRO A 465 -15.39 28.49 -8.06
N ALA A 466 -16.23 29.16 -8.85
CA ALA A 466 -17.18 28.50 -9.75
C ALA A 466 -16.45 27.70 -10.84
N GLU A 467 -15.29 28.16 -11.28
CA GLU A 467 -14.42 27.48 -12.24
C GLU A 467 -13.85 26.14 -11.75
N CYS A 468 -13.90 25.88 -10.44
CA CYS A 468 -13.45 24.62 -9.84
C CYS A 468 -14.58 23.58 -9.69
N VAL A 469 -15.82 23.92 -10.05
CA VAL A 469 -17.01 23.07 -9.86
C VAL A 469 -17.68 22.82 -11.20
N ASP A 470 -17.76 21.54 -11.60
CA ASP A 470 -18.36 21.15 -12.87
C ASP A 470 -19.89 21.10 -12.79
N MET A 471 -20.42 20.63 -11.66
CA MET A 471 -21.86 20.46 -11.45
C MET A 471 -22.27 20.88 -10.05
N VAL A 472 -23.38 21.63 -9.97
CA VAL A 472 -24.02 22.01 -8.71
C VAL A 472 -25.34 21.25 -8.59
N THR A 473 -25.53 20.58 -7.47
CA THR A 473 -26.77 19.87 -7.14
C THR A 473 -27.41 20.46 -5.88
N GLU A 474 -28.72 20.31 -5.74
CA GLU A 474 -29.48 20.76 -4.57
C GLU A 474 -30.24 19.58 -3.96
N VAL A 475 -30.06 19.35 -2.66
CA VAL A 475 -30.90 18.44 -1.88
C VAL A 475 -32.13 19.22 -1.42
N ARG A 476 -33.29 18.88 -1.97
CA ARG A 476 -34.57 19.50 -1.60
C ARG A 476 -35.15 18.93 -0.32
N GLY A 477 -34.85 17.66 0.02
CA GLY A 477 -35.46 16.96 1.15
C GLY A 477 -36.53 15.96 0.69
N PHE A 478 -37.58 15.76 1.49
CA PHE A 478 -38.64 14.79 1.19
C PHE A 478 -39.80 15.39 0.39
N THR A 479 -40.12 14.75 -0.74
CA THR A 479 -41.41 14.87 -1.43
C THR A 479 -42.52 14.22 -0.59
N ASP A 480 -43.79 14.54 -0.88
CA ASP A 480 -44.91 13.99 -0.12
C ASP A 480 -44.93 12.44 -0.05
N PRO A 481 -44.64 11.69 -1.14
CA PRO A 481 -44.49 10.24 -1.06
C PRO A 481 -43.33 9.80 -0.14
N GLN A 482 -42.18 10.47 -0.20
CA GLN A 482 -41.01 10.17 0.63
C GLN A 482 -41.29 10.45 2.12
N LYS A 483 -42.06 11.49 2.45
CA LYS A 483 -42.49 11.75 3.84
C LYS A 483 -43.27 10.55 4.39
N GLU A 484 -44.23 10.03 3.62
CA GLU A 484 -45.01 8.88 4.05
C GLU A 484 -44.17 7.61 4.15
N GLU A 485 -43.26 7.38 3.19
CA GLU A 485 -42.31 6.26 3.22
C GLU A 485 -41.48 6.28 4.50
N TYR A 486 -40.93 7.43 4.85
CA TYR A 486 -40.16 7.63 6.07
C TYR A 486 -40.99 7.25 7.32
N PHE A 487 -42.23 7.75 7.44
CA PHE A 487 -43.09 7.41 8.58
C PHE A 487 -43.43 5.93 8.65
N ARG A 488 -43.67 5.26 7.51
CA ARG A 488 -43.92 3.80 7.48
C ARG A 488 -42.68 2.99 7.87
N LYS A 489 -41.49 3.38 7.40
CA LYS A 489 -40.22 2.75 7.81
C LYS A 489 -39.97 2.93 9.30
N ARG A 490 -40.24 4.13 9.81
CA ARG A 490 -40.00 4.51 11.20
C ARG A 490 -40.99 3.87 12.19
N PHE A 491 -42.25 3.78 11.81
CA PHE A 491 -43.33 3.21 12.62
C PHE A 491 -43.84 1.95 11.93
N ARG A 492 -43.19 0.81 12.22
CA ARG A 492 -43.46 -0.48 11.57
C ARG A 492 -44.91 -0.98 11.72
N GLU A 493 -45.64 -0.47 12.71
CA GLU A 493 -47.06 -0.74 12.90
C GLU A 493 -47.90 0.12 11.93
N GLU A 494 -48.38 -0.49 10.84
CA GLU A 494 -49.20 0.19 9.81
C GLU A 494 -50.38 1.03 10.35
N PRO A 495 -51.16 0.57 11.35
CA PRO A 495 -52.24 1.39 11.93
C PRO A 495 -51.72 2.66 12.61
N LEU A 496 -50.56 2.57 13.27
CA LEU A 496 -49.92 3.70 13.94
C LEU A 496 -49.32 4.68 12.92
N ALA A 497 -48.58 4.17 11.93
CA ALA A 497 -48.02 4.97 10.85
C ALA A 497 -49.11 5.74 10.09
N SER A 498 -50.19 5.05 9.71
CA SER A 498 -51.34 5.66 9.01
C SER A 498 -52.00 6.76 9.85
N LYS A 499 -52.16 6.54 11.16
CA LYS A 499 -52.70 7.54 12.08
C LYS A 499 -51.80 8.77 12.20
N ILE A 500 -50.49 8.57 12.29
CA ILE A 500 -49.49 9.66 12.35
C ILE A 500 -49.51 10.47 11.06
N ILE A 501 -49.45 9.81 9.89
CA ILE A 501 -49.50 10.46 8.58
C ILE A 501 -50.79 11.29 8.45
N SER A 502 -51.94 10.73 8.85
CA SER A 502 -53.22 11.44 8.85
C SER A 502 -53.18 12.69 9.73
N HIS A 503 -52.70 12.58 10.97
CA HIS A 503 -52.57 13.73 11.88
C HIS A 503 -51.57 14.79 11.39
N ILE A 504 -50.48 14.41 10.74
CA ILE A 504 -49.53 15.38 10.17
C ILE A 504 -50.18 16.14 9.02
N LYS A 505 -50.95 15.45 8.16
CA LYS A 505 -51.66 16.07 7.04
C LYS A 505 -52.76 17.04 7.46
N THR A 506 -53.34 16.91 8.66
CA THR A 506 -54.32 17.90 9.15
C THR A 506 -53.68 19.25 9.48
N SER A 507 -52.39 19.29 9.78
CA SER A 507 -51.64 20.52 10.06
C SER A 507 -50.71 20.86 8.90
N ARG A 508 -51.13 21.84 8.08
CA ARG A 508 -50.33 22.31 6.94
C ARG A 508 -48.91 22.70 7.35
N SER A 509 -48.73 23.38 8.47
CA SER A 509 -47.41 23.83 8.93
C SER A 509 -46.50 22.65 9.30
N ILE A 510 -47.01 21.64 10.03
CA ILE A 510 -46.22 20.45 10.38
C ILE A 510 -45.88 19.66 9.12
N HIS A 511 -46.84 19.50 8.21
CA HIS A 511 -46.64 18.80 6.95
C HIS A 511 -45.56 19.44 6.05
N ILE A 512 -45.47 20.79 6.06
CA ILE A 512 -44.39 21.53 5.38
C ILE A 512 -43.06 21.33 6.12
N MET A 513 -43.03 21.40 7.45
CA MET A 513 -41.81 21.17 8.23
C MET A 513 -41.21 19.77 7.99
N CYS A 514 -42.04 18.75 7.82
CA CYS A 514 -41.60 17.39 7.48
C CYS A 514 -40.96 17.24 6.09
N HIS A 515 -40.84 18.33 5.32
CA HIS A 515 -39.98 18.37 4.13
C HIS A 515 -38.50 18.20 4.50
N ILE A 516 -38.11 18.68 5.69
CA ILE A 516 -36.80 18.42 6.28
C ILE A 516 -36.88 17.05 6.99
N PRO A 517 -36.07 16.06 6.58
CA PRO A 517 -35.95 14.77 7.26
C PRO A 517 -35.56 14.92 8.74
#